data_AF-A0A178CNM9-F1
#
_entry.id   AF-A0A178CNM9-F1
#
_cell.length_a   1.000
_cell.length_b   1.000
_cell.length_c   1.000
_cell.angle_alpha   90.00
_cell.angle_beta   90.00
_cell.angle_gamma   90.00
#
_symmetry.space_group_name_H-M   'P 1'
#
loop_
_entity.id
_entity.type
_entity.pdbx_description
1 polymer ?
#
loop_
_entity_poly.entity_id
_entity_poly.type
_entity_poly.pdbx_seq_one_letter_code
_entity_poly.pdbx_strand_id
1 'polypeptide(L)'
;MATLSPHVKAVRNLYRRSLKLALDWAVQRNLWRGQAVYIRSLFDANRNITDPRQQRILFNETEKLLRKWKHPDPYRPPTAPGGSKYERNLPAPDLPPPSREFVKRL
;
A
#
# COMPACT_ATOMS: atom_id res chain seq x y z
N MET A 1 2.83 -23.01 -5.21
CA MET A 1 2.68 -21.85 -4.31
C MET A 1 1.32 -21.94 -3.62
N ALA A 2 1.24 -21.81 -2.29
CA ALA A 2 -0.03 -21.90 -1.58
C ALA A 2 -0.92 -20.68 -1.88
N THR A 3 -2.15 -20.92 -2.34
CA THR A 3 -3.12 -19.87 -2.65
C THR A 3 -3.77 -19.34 -1.38
N LEU A 4 -3.48 -18.09 -1.01
CA LEU A 4 -4.12 -17.42 0.12
C LEU A 4 -5.60 -17.13 -0.21
N SER A 5 -6.49 -17.39 0.75
CA SER A 5 -7.90 -16.99 0.66
C SER A 5 -8.05 -15.48 0.41
N PRO A 6 -9.04 -15.03 -0.38
CA PRO A 6 -9.33 -13.62 -0.60
C PRO A 6 -9.47 -12.83 0.70
N HIS A 7 -10.11 -13.41 1.72
CA HIS A 7 -10.26 -12.80 3.04
C HIS A 7 -8.89 -12.54 3.69
N VAL A 8 -8.00 -13.54 3.67
CA VAL A 8 -6.65 -13.40 4.25
C VAL A 8 -5.83 -12.35 3.51
N LYS A 9 -5.95 -12.27 2.17
CA LYS A 9 -5.30 -11.21 1.37
C LYS A 9 -5.82 -9.83 1.76
N ALA A 10 -7.15 -9.68 1.91
CA ALA A 10 -7.78 -8.43 2.29
C ALA A 10 -7.36 -7.96 3.69
N VAL A 11 -7.39 -8.85 4.69
CA VAL A 11 -6.95 -8.55 6.07
C VAL A 11 -5.47 -8.18 6.12
N ARG A 12 -4.60 -8.91 5.40
CA ARG A 12 -3.17 -8.58 5.32
C ARG A 12 -2.92 -7.22 4.68
N ASN A 13 -3.68 -6.87 3.63
CA ASN A 13 -3.59 -5.56 3.00
C ASN A 13 -4.03 -4.46 3.97
N LEU A 14 -5.18 -4.64 4.62
CA LEU A 14 -5.71 -3.72 5.63
C LEU A 14 -4.68 -3.49 6.76
N TYR A 15 -4.10 -4.56 7.30
CA TYR A 15 -3.07 -4.48 8.34
C TYR A 15 -1.83 -3.70 7.88
N ARG A 16 -1.31 -3.99 6.67
CA ARG A 16 -0.17 -3.26 6.10
C ARG A 16 -0.48 -1.77 5.94
N ARG A 17 -1.68 -1.42 5.47
CA ARG A 17 -2.13 -0.04 5.34
C ARG A 17 -2.23 0.66 6.70
N SER A 18 -2.74 -0.02 7.73
CA SER A 18 -2.80 0.53 9.09
C SER A 18 -1.42 0.84 9.66
N LEU A 19 -0.47 -0.07 9.54
CA LEU A 19 0.91 0.16 9.99
C LEU A 19 1.61 1.27 9.22
N LYS A 20 1.37 1.33 7.89
CA LYS A 20 1.93 2.38 7.04
C LYS A 20 1.37 3.75 7.39
N LEU A 21 0.07 3.85 7.59
CA LEU A 21 -0.58 5.09 8.00
C LEU A 21 -0.06 5.58 9.36
N ALA A 22 0.08 4.69 10.33
CA ALA A 22 0.67 5.03 11.62
C ALA A 22 2.11 5.55 11.46
N LEU A 23 2.88 4.96 10.54
CA LEU A 23 4.24 5.42 10.25
C LEU A 23 4.26 6.78 9.55
N ASP A 24 3.28 7.07 8.68
CA ASP A 24 3.20 8.36 7.99
C ASP A 24 3.03 9.52 8.98
N TRP A 25 2.31 9.30 10.07
CA TRP A 25 2.18 10.28 11.15
C TRP A 25 3.35 10.25 12.15
N ALA A 26 3.86 9.07 12.47
CA ALA A 26 4.93 8.91 13.46
C ALA A 26 6.32 9.02 12.81
N VAL A 27 6.87 10.23 12.80
CA VAL A 27 8.23 10.52 12.28
C VAL A 27 9.30 9.67 12.99
N GLN A 28 9.18 9.50 14.32
CA GLN A 28 10.17 8.79 15.13
C GLN A 28 9.85 7.29 15.26
N ARG A 29 10.87 6.43 15.08
CA ARG A 29 10.71 4.97 15.07
C ARG A 29 10.31 4.38 16.42
N ASN A 30 10.78 4.97 17.52
CA ASN A 30 10.48 4.49 18.88
C ASN A 30 8.99 4.66 19.21
N LEU A 31 8.43 5.83 18.89
CA LEU A 31 7.00 6.10 19.03
C LEU A 31 6.16 5.17 18.14
N TRP A 32 6.55 5.03 16.87
CA TRP A 32 5.84 4.16 15.93
C TRP A 32 5.80 2.69 16.39
N ARG A 33 6.87 2.18 17.00
CA ARG A 33 6.91 0.77 17.47
C ARG A 33 5.82 0.49 18.51
N GLY A 34 5.60 1.41 19.46
CA GLY A 34 4.52 1.28 20.45
C GLY A 34 3.14 1.23 19.77
N GLN A 35 2.91 2.13 18.81
CA GLN A 35 1.67 2.13 18.01
C GLN A 35 1.50 0.86 17.18
N ALA A 36 2.57 0.34 16.57
CA ALA A 36 2.53 -0.86 15.75
C ALA A 36 2.17 -2.12 16.56
N VAL A 37 2.72 -2.24 17.78
CA VAL A 37 2.36 -3.32 18.72
C VAL A 37 0.90 -3.21 19.14
N TYR A 38 0.43 -1.99 19.43
CA TYR A 38 -0.98 -1.75 19.74
C TYR A 38 -1.91 -2.11 18.56
N ILE A 39 -1.58 -1.69 17.34
CA ILE A 39 -2.36 -2.08 16.14
C ILE A 39 -2.36 -3.61 16.00
N ARG A 40 -1.23 -4.28 16.27
CA ARG A 40 -1.18 -5.74 16.21
C ARG A 40 -2.10 -6.40 17.24
N SER A 41 -2.14 -5.91 18.48
CA SER A 41 -3.02 -6.48 19.51
C SER A 41 -4.50 -6.36 19.14
N LEU A 42 -4.92 -5.26 18.49
CA LEU A 42 -6.29 -5.10 17.99
C LEU A 42 -6.64 -6.13 16.92
N PHE A 43 -5.72 -6.43 16.00
CA PHE A 43 -5.94 -7.46 14.98
C PHE A 43 -5.95 -8.88 15.59
N ASP A 44 -5.05 -9.14 16.54
CA ASP A 44 -4.97 -10.44 17.20
C ASP A 44 -6.22 -10.72 18.06
N ALA A 45 -6.79 -9.69 18.72
CA ALA A 45 -8.03 -9.80 19.49
C ALA A 45 -9.24 -10.24 18.63
N ASN A 46 -9.25 -9.86 17.34
CA ASN A 46 -10.34 -10.17 16.41
C ASN A 46 -10.04 -11.36 15.48
N ARG A 47 -8.93 -12.08 15.69
CA ARG A 47 -8.45 -13.12 14.78
C ARG A 47 -9.38 -14.33 14.65
N ASN A 48 -10.10 -14.65 15.72
CA ASN A 48 -10.90 -15.89 15.81
C ASN A 48 -12.38 -15.69 15.42
N ILE A 49 -12.74 -14.52 14.89
CA ILE A 49 -14.10 -14.24 14.46
C ILE A 49 -14.38 -14.99 13.15
N THR A 50 -15.32 -15.93 13.19
CA THR A 50 -15.69 -16.77 12.06
C THR A 50 -16.93 -16.29 11.30
N ASP A 51 -17.82 -15.51 11.94
CA ASP A 51 -19.03 -14.98 11.30
C ASP A 51 -18.67 -13.95 10.20
N PRO A 52 -19.01 -14.21 8.93
CA PRO A 52 -18.74 -13.29 7.82
C PRO A 52 -19.39 -11.91 7.98
N ARG A 53 -20.54 -11.82 8.67
CA ARG A 53 -21.21 -10.53 8.88
C ARG A 53 -20.41 -9.64 9.83
N GLN A 54 -19.97 -10.19 10.95
CA GLN A 54 -19.10 -9.50 11.90
C GLN A 54 -17.76 -9.10 11.26
N GLN A 55 -17.13 -10.00 10.49
CA GLN A 55 -15.91 -9.68 9.75
C GLN A 55 -16.09 -8.47 8.84
N ARG A 56 -17.21 -8.38 8.12
CA ARG A 56 -17.51 -7.27 7.21
C ARG A 56 -17.75 -5.96 7.96
N ILE A 57 -18.39 -5.99 9.13
CA ILE A 57 -18.57 -4.82 9.98
C ILE A 57 -17.21 -4.28 10.43
N LEU A 58 -16.36 -5.13 11.01
CA LEU A 58 -15.02 -4.75 11.47
C LEU A 58 -14.15 -4.20 10.33
N PHE A 59 -14.25 -4.81 9.15
CA PHE A 59 -13.52 -4.34 7.97
C PHE A 59 -13.95 -2.92 7.59
N ASN A 60 -15.26 -2.67 7.54
CA ASN A 60 -15.81 -1.36 7.19
C ASN A 60 -15.47 -0.29 8.24
N GLU A 61 -15.53 -0.63 9.52
CA GLU A 61 -15.15 0.27 10.62
C GLU A 61 -13.67 0.65 10.52
N THR A 62 -12.80 -0.33 10.29
CA THR A 62 -11.36 -0.09 10.13
C THR A 62 -11.09 0.78 8.89
N GLU A 63 -11.76 0.52 7.77
CA GLU A 63 -11.65 1.37 6.56
C GLU A 63 -12.12 2.81 6.81
N LYS A 64 -13.19 3.01 7.59
CA LYS A 64 -13.63 4.36 8.00
C LYS A 64 -12.56 5.06 8.83
N LEU A 65 -11.93 4.36 9.77
CA LEU A 65 -10.83 4.92 10.57
C LEU A 65 -9.63 5.30 9.69
N LEU A 66 -9.20 4.41 8.79
CA LEU A 66 -8.07 4.69 7.90
C LEU A 66 -8.34 5.88 6.97
N ARG A 67 -9.58 6.06 6.50
CA ARG A 67 -9.97 7.23 5.69
C ARG A 67 -9.97 8.51 6.51
N LYS A 68 -10.53 8.47 7.72
CA LYS A 68 -10.60 9.62 8.63
C LYS A 68 -9.21 10.15 8.98
N TRP A 69 -8.28 9.25 9.24
CA TRP A 69 -6.92 9.59 9.69
C TRP A 69 -5.89 9.59 8.57
N LYS A 70 -6.32 9.60 7.30
CA LYS A 70 -5.42 9.57 6.15
C LYS A 70 -4.48 10.77 6.18
N HIS A 71 -3.17 10.52 6.12
CA HIS A 71 -2.17 11.59 6.04
C HIS A 71 -2.31 12.33 4.70
N PRO A 72 -2.27 13.69 4.66
CA PRO A 72 -2.41 14.45 3.42
C PRO A 72 -1.27 14.19 2.43
N ASP A 73 -0.04 14.06 2.93
CA ASP A 73 1.16 13.77 2.13
C ASP A 73 1.91 12.53 2.66
N PRO A 74 1.48 11.31 2.33
CA PRO A 74 2.08 10.09 2.89
C PRO A 74 3.46 9.80 2.31
N TYR A 75 4.36 9.20 3.10
CA TYR A 75 5.70 8.87 2.62
C TYR A 75 5.66 7.85 1.49
N ARG A 76 6.29 8.18 0.36
CA ARG A 76 6.46 7.31 -0.81
C ARG A 76 7.95 7.05 -1.05
N PRO A 77 8.37 5.79 -1.28
CA PRO A 77 9.73 5.51 -1.71
C PRO A 77 10.06 6.30 -2.99
N PRO A 78 11.27 6.87 -3.13
CA PRO A 78 11.59 7.77 -4.24
C PRO A 78 11.34 7.17 -5.62
N THR A 79 11.60 5.88 -5.81
CA THR A 79 11.46 5.18 -7.10
C THR A 79 10.09 4.55 -7.33
N ALA A 80 9.21 4.54 -6.32
CA ALA A 80 7.86 4.02 -6.45
C ALA A 80 6.95 5.02 -7.18
N PRO A 81 5.82 4.59 -7.75
CA PRO A 81 4.85 5.50 -8.36
C PRO A 81 4.44 6.67 -7.44
N GLY A 82 4.60 7.89 -7.93
CA GLY A 82 4.37 9.13 -7.19
C GLY A 82 5.51 9.52 -6.22
N GLY A 83 6.66 8.85 -6.28
CA GLY A 83 7.89 9.25 -5.59
C GLY A 83 8.71 10.25 -6.42
N SER A 84 9.65 10.95 -5.75
CA SER A 84 10.44 12.04 -6.36
C SER A 84 11.44 11.62 -7.45
N LYS A 85 11.71 10.32 -7.60
CA LYS A 85 12.62 9.75 -8.61
C LYS A 85 11.89 8.76 -9.53
N TYR A 86 10.57 8.72 -9.49
CA TYR A 86 9.78 7.88 -10.39
C TYR A 86 10.00 8.32 -11.85
N GLU A 87 10.25 7.36 -12.74
CA GLU A 87 10.44 7.59 -14.19
C GLU A 87 11.54 8.61 -14.57
N ARG A 88 12.46 8.92 -13.64
CA ARG A 88 13.50 9.93 -13.87
C ARG A 88 14.49 9.53 -14.99
N ASN A 89 14.79 8.24 -15.10
CA ASN A 89 15.72 7.66 -16.08
C ASN A 89 15.10 6.40 -16.71
N LEU A 90 14.02 6.57 -17.47
CA LEU A 90 13.45 5.45 -18.22
C LEU A 90 14.43 4.99 -19.31
N PRO A 91 14.68 3.68 -19.48
CA PRO A 91 15.43 3.20 -20.63
C PRO A 91 14.67 3.56 -21.90
N ALA A 92 15.42 3.98 -22.94
CA ALA A 92 14.82 4.21 -24.24
C ALA A 92 14.12 2.93 -24.72
N PRO A 93 12.95 3.03 -25.36
CA PRO A 93 12.32 1.87 -25.95
C PRO A 93 13.25 1.30 -27.03
N ASP A 94 13.38 -0.02 -27.06
CA ASP A 94 14.10 -0.72 -28.12
C ASP A 94 13.23 -0.71 -29.39
N LEU A 95 13.42 0.32 -30.22
CA LEU A 95 12.69 0.51 -31.47
C LEU A 95 13.55 0.04 -32.64
N PRO A 96 12.95 -0.65 -33.63
CA PRO A 96 13.67 -0.91 -34.88
C PRO A 96 14.06 0.41 -35.55
N PRO A 97 15.16 0.44 -36.32
CA PRO A 97 15.56 1.64 -37.03
C PRO A 97 14.43 2.14 -37.96
N PRO A 98 14.27 3.46 -38.12
CA PRO A 98 13.22 4.01 -38.97
C PRO A 98 13.36 3.52 -40.41
N SER A 99 12.23 3.35 -41.11
CA SER A 99 12.25 2.95 -42.52
C SER A 99 12.89 4.04 -43.39
N ARG A 100 13.55 3.63 -44.47
CA ARG A 100 14.21 4.57 -45.40
C ARG A 100 13.25 5.60 -46.00
N GLU A 101 11.99 5.23 -46.21
CA GLU A 101 10.95 6.14 -46.70
C GLU A 101 10.50 7.13 -45.64
N PHE A 102 10.42 6.73 -44.38
CA PHE A 102 10.12 7.63 -43.26
C PHE A 102 11.19 8.72 -43.12
N VAL A 103 12.47 8.35 -43.24
CA VAL A 103 13.60 9.30 -43.17
C VAL A 103 13.62 10.27 -44.36
N LYS A 104 13.26 9.82 -45.58
CA LYS A 104 13.21 10.68 -46.78
C LYS A 104 12.08 11.71 -46.76
N ARG A 105 11.08 11.53 -45.90
CA ARG A 105 9.87 12.37 -45.82
C ARG A 105 9.94 13.43 -44.72
N LEU A 106 10.95 13.35 -43.85
CA LEU A 106 11.31 14.37 -42.86
C LEU A 106 12.20 15.43 -43.52
#